data_AF-A0A529N426-F1
#
_entry.id   AF-A0A529N426-F1
#
_cell.length_a   1.000
_cell.length_b   1.000
_cell.length_c   1.000
_cell.angle_alpha   90.00
_cell.angle_beta   90.00
_cell.angle_gamma   90.00
#
_symmetry.space_group_name_H-M   'P 1'
#
loop_
_entity.id
_entity.type
_entity.pdbx_description
1 polymer ?
#
loop_
_entity_poly.entity_id
_entity_poly.type
_entity_poly.pdbx_seq_one_letter_code
_entity_poly.pdbx_strand_id
1 'polypeptide(L)'
;SFGLEVRSERQSRLLGTTLARFGIPDGRPGGVVLAQLAADGRTRRREPNHVYSLQQAAGIVNYAFDRIALDAKAASGENVRVAVIDTGIDDTNPALSGVIADQFDAMPNVPVEKRDHGTSIDGLIAGVGALKGMAPGAKIYHA
;
A
#
# COMPACT_ATOMS: atom_id res chain seq x y z
N SER A 1 17.41 -9.06 29.09
CA SER A 1 16.61 -8.06 28.34
C SER A 1 17.54 -7.32 27.41
N PHE A 2 17.19 -7.10 26.14
CA PHE A 2 18.08 -6.50 25.13
C PHE A 2 18.12 -4.97 25.19
N GLY A 3 17.42 -4.31 26.12
CA GLY A 3 17.34 -2.85 26.16
C GLY A 3 16.56 -2.23 24.99
N LEU A 4 15.68 -3.01 24.36
CA LEU A 4 14.81 -2.56 23.27
C LEU A 4 13.45 -2.14 23.83
N GLU A 5 12.84 -1.14 23.20
CA GLU A 5 11.49 -0.66 23.55
C GLU A 5 10.46 -1.25 22.59
N VAL A 6 9.37 -1.84 23.08
CA VAL A 6 8.28 -2.29 22.20
C VAL A 6 7.50 -1.08 21.71
N ARG A 7 7.58 -0.77 20.41
CA ARG A 7 6.84 0.33 19.77
C ARG A 7 5.45 -0.08 19.32
N SER A 8 5.28 -1.35 18.95
CA SER A 8 3.98 -1.92 18.60
C SER A 8 4.06 -3.43 18.61
N GLU A 9 2.98 -4.09 18.99
CA GLU A 9 2.80 -5.53 18.88
C GLU A 9 1.45 -5.83 18.25
N ARG A 10 1.42 -6.73 17.27
CA ARG A 10 0.17 -7.17 16.63
C ARG A 10 0.22 -8.63 16.22
N GLN A 11 -0.90 -9.32 16.32
CA GLN A 11 -1.06 -10.66 15.78
C GLN A 11 -1.32 -10.58 14.26
N SER A 12 -0.48 -11.23 13.46
CA SER A 12 -0.73 -11.42 12.03
C SER A 12 -1.42 -12.75 11.80
N ARG A 13 -2.72 -12.72 11.45
CA ARG A 13 -3.47 -13.93 11.07
C ARG A 13 -2.89 -14.58 9.82
N LEU A 14 -2.49 -13.79 8.84
CA LEU A 14 -1.89 -14.27 7.57
C LEU A 14 -0.60 -15.04 7.80
N LEU A 15 0.27 -14.54 8.69
CA LEU A 15 1.57 -15.15 8.97
C LEU A 15 1.54 -16.16 10.13
N GLY A 16 0.40 -16.26 10.84
CA GLY A 16 0.27 -17.10 12.03
C GLY A 16 1.28 -16.76 13.13
N THR A 17 1.70 -15.49 13.24
CA THR A 17 2.74 -15.05 14.19
C THR A 17 2.41 -13.69 14.78
N THR A 18 2.99 -13.40 15.94
CA THR A 18 3.04 -12.04 16.49
C THR A 18 4.16 -11.27 15.80
N LEU A 19 3.85 -10.06 15.33
CA LEU A 19 4.81 -9.09 14.84
C LEU A 19 5.04 -8.04 15.93
N ALA A 20 6.27 -7.93 16.39
CA ALA A 20 6.71 -6.89 17.31
C ALA A 20 7.67 -5.93 16.60
N ARG A 21 7.41 -4.63 16.68
CA ARG A 21 8.32 -3.58 16.21
C ARG A 21 9.00 -2.99 17.42
N PHE A 22 10.33 -2.97 17.38
CA PHE A 22 11.16 -2.45 18.47
C PHE A 22 11.76 -1.10 18.11
N GLY A 23 11.81 -0.20 19.08
CA GLY A 23 12.66 0.98 19.09
C GLY A 23 14.01 0.64 19.69
N ILE A 24 15.05 1.35 19.24
CA ILE A 24 16.42 1.22 19.71
C ILE A 24 16.79 2.53 20.41
N PRO A 25 16.52 2.68 21.73
CA PRO A 25 16.62 3.98 22.41
C PRO A 25 18.06 4.49 22.52
N ASP A 26 19.04 3.59 22.57
CA ASP A 26 20.47 3.90 22.64
C ASP A 26 21.10 4.17 21.26
N GLY A 27 20.30 4.15 20.18
CA GLY A 27 20.72 4.51 18.83
C GLY A 27 21.70 3.54 18.18
N ARG A 28 21.99 2.38 18.79
CA ARG A 28 22.96 1.44 18.23
C ARG A 28 22.50 0.88 16.87
N PRO A 29 23.42 0.51 15.96
CA PRO A 29 23.06 0.11 14.61
C PRO A 29 22.11 -1.10 14.58
N GLY A 30 21.12 -1.07 13.70
CA GLY A 30 20.14 -2.16 13.56
C GLY A 30 20.77 -3.53 13.32
N GLY A 31 21.87 -3.60 12.54
CA GLY A 31 22.62 -4.84 12.33
C GLY A 31 23.17 -5.45 13.63
N VAL A 32 23.62 -4.62 14.57
CA VAL A 32 24.10 -5.07 15.90
C VAL A 32 22.92 -5.63 16.71
N VAL A 33 21.77 -4.97 16.69
CA VAL A 33 20.55 -5.45 17.36
C VAL A 33 20.07 -6.77 16.77
N LEU A 34 20.06 -6.90 15.44
CA LEU A 34 19.65 -8.13 14.77
C LEU A 34 20.57 -9.31 15.10
N ALA A 35 21.88 -9.07 15.19
CA ALA A 35 22.85 -10.07 15.63
C ALA A 35 22.61 -10.50 17.09
N GLN A 36 22.31 -9.55 17.99
CA GLN A 36 21.96 -9.86 19.39
C GLN A 36 20.66 -10.67 19.50
N LEU A 37 19.63 -10.31 18.71
CA LEU A 37 18.34 -11.00 18.67
C LEU A 37 18.45 -12.40 18.05
N ALA A 38 19.49 -12.71 17.28
CA ALA A 38 19.67 -14.05 16.71
C ALA A 38 19.81 -15.15 17.77
N ALA A 39 20.27 -14.80 18.99
CA ALA A 39 20.34 -15.71 20.13
C ALA A 39 19.02 -15.84 20.90
N ASP A 40 17.98 -15.05 20.58
CA ASP A 40 16.67 -15.13 21.24
C ASP A 40 15.80 -16.20 20.58
N GLY A 41 15.68 -17.35 21.26
CA GLY A 41 14.88 -18.49 20.82
C GLY A 41 13.38 -18.23 20.69
N ARG A 42 12.88 -17.07 21.14
CA ARG A 42 11.48 -16.65 20.92
C ARG A 42 11.26 -16.07 19.53
N THR A 43 12.31 -15.65 18.83
CA THR A 43 12.19 -15.01 17.50
C THR A 43 12.21 -16.05 16.38
N ARG A 44 11.16 -16.07 15.55
CA ARG A 44 11.14 -16.88 14.32
C ARG A 44 11.93 -16.23 13.19
N ARG A 45 11.83 -14.90 13.07
CA ARG A 45 12.53 -14.04 12.10
C ARG A 45 12.87 -12.71 12.76
N ARG A 46 13.93 -12.06 12.27
CA ARG A 46 14.35 -10.72 12.66
C ARG A 46 14.83 -9.97 11.42
N GLU A 47 14.26 -8.79 11.17
CA GLU A 47 14.52 -8.03 9.95
C GLU A 47 14.59 -6.53 10.29
N PRO A 48 15.38 -5.74 9.55
CA PRO A 48 15.31 -4.29 9.64
C PRO A 48 13.91 -3.79 9.25
N ASN A 49 13.46 -2.70 9.88
CA ASN A 49 12.30 -1.96 9.38
C ASN A 49 12.74 -1.06 8.22
N HIS A 50 12.43 -1.46 6.99
CA HIS A 50 12.75 -0.69 5.79
C HIS A 50 11.76 0.47 5.63
N VAL A 51 12.27 1.65 5.28
CA VAL A 51 11.47 2.85 5.02
C VAL A 51 11.47 3.10 3.52
N TYR A 52 10.28 3.25 2.95
CA TYR A 52 10.08 3.48 1.53
C TYR A 52 9.49 4.87 1.29
N SER A 53 9.76 5.43 0.11
CA SER A 53 9.22 6.72 -0.35
C SER A 53 8.38 6.52 -1.59
N LEU A 54 7.33 7.33 -1.75
CA LEU A 54 6.49 7.32 -2.95
C LEU A 54 7.32 7.63 -4.20
N GLN A 55 7.03 6.92 -5.28
CA GLN A 55 7.61 7.18 -6.58
C GLN A 55 6.56 7.87 -7.47
N GLN A 56 6.55 9.21 -7.41
CA GLN A 56 5.64 10.02 -8.22
C GLN A 56 6.40 10.65 -9.40
N ALA A 57 5.88 10.47 -10.61
CA ALA A 57 6.29 11.28 -11.76
C ALA A 57 5.50 12.60 -11.79
N ALA A 58 6.16 13.70 -12.19
CA ALA A 58 5.58 15.05 -12.15
C ALA A 58 4.44 15.31 -13.15
N GLY A 59 4.03 14.32 -13.96
CA GLY A 59 2.93 14.48 -14.90
C GLY A 59 2.41 13.13 -15.41
N ILE A 60 1.09 13.08 -15.60
CA ILE A 60 0.44 11.98 -16.32
C ILE A 60 0.64 12.23 -17.81
N VAL A 61 1.41 11.37 -18.46
CA VAL A 61 1.51 11.40 -19.92
C VAL A 61 0.57 10.31 -20.46
N ASN A 62 -0.64 10.73 -20.86
CA ASN A 62 -1.71 9.84 -21.33
C ASN A 62 -1.35 9.02 -22.60
N TYR A 63 -0.22 9.31 -23.26
CA TYR A 63 0.27 8.51 -24.39
C TYR A 63 0.40 7.02 -24.05
N ALA A 64 0.55 6.65 -22.77
CA ALA A 64 0.63 5.25 -22.37
C ALA A 64 -0.63 4.46 -22.78
N PHE A 65 -1.82 5.07 -22.72
CA PHE A 65 -3.06 4.43 -23.18
C PHE A 65 -3.12 4.29 -24.70
N ASP A 66 -2.48 5.17 -25.46
CA ASP A 66 -2.38 5.03 -26.92
C ASP A 66 -1.35 3.98 -27.32
N ARG A 67 -0.32 3.75 -26.47
CA ARG A 67 0.74 2.77 -26.70
C ARG A 67 0.33 1.35 -26.31
N ILE A 68 -0.50 1.22 -25.28
CA ILE A 68 -1.10 -0.05 -24.87
C ILE A 68 -2.44 -0.11 -25.61
N ALA A 69 -2.57 -0.94 -26.66
CA ALA A 69 -3.77 -1.02 -27.48
C ALA A 69 -4.99 -1.57 -26.69
N LEU A 70 -5.60 -0.72 -25.87
CA LEU A 70 -6.67 -1.07 -24.96
C LEU A 70 -8.03 -1.02 -25.69
N ASP A 71 -8.75 -2.13 -25.65
CA ASP A 71 -10.18 -2.18 -26.02
C ASP A 71 -11.00 -2.72 -24.85
N ALA A 72 -11.57 -1.79 -24.08
CA ALA A 72 -12.43 -2.13 -22.95
C ALA A 72 -13.73 -2.86 -23.37
N LYS A 73 -14.10 -2.89 -24.66
CA LYS A 73 -15.22 -3.70 -25.15
C LYS A 73 -14.83 -5.18 -25.30
N ALA A 74 -13.57 -5.45 -25.59
CA ALA A 74 -13.02 -6.80 -25.64
C ALA A 74 -12.75 -7.34 -24.22
N ALA A 75 -12.18 -6.51 -23.34
CA ALA A 75 -11.97 -6.86 -21.94
C ALA A 75 -11.95 -5.62 -21.04
N SER A 76 -12.91 -5.54 -20.12
CA SER A 76 -13.06 -4.40 -19.19
C SER A 76 -12.44 -4.64 -17.81
N GLY A 77 -12.10 -5.89 -17.47
CA GLY A 77 -11.78 -6.27 -16.09
C GLY A 77 -13.02 -6.50 -15.21
N GLU A 78 -14.21 -6.63 -15.78
CA GLU A 78 -15.41 -7.00 -15.03
C GLU A 78 -15.18 -8.26 -14.17
N ASN A 79 -15.66 -8.23 -12.93
CA ASN A 79 -15.47 -9.26 -11.90
C ASN A 79 -14.01 -9.46 -11.42
N VAL A 80 -13.06 -8.66 -11.90
CA VAL A 80 -11.69 -8.63 -11.37
C VAL A 80 -11.62 -7.70 -10.16
N ARG A 81 -10.99 -8.18 -9.08
CA ARG A 81 -10.69 -7.40 -7.89
C ARG A 81 -9.22 -6.98 -7.92
N VAL A 82 -8.96 -5.70 -7.73
CA VAL A 82 -7.60 -5.17 -7.68
C VAL A 82 -7.39 -4.53 -6.32
N ALA A 83 -6.35 -4.97 -5.61
CA ALA A 83 -5.92 -4.30 -4.40
C ALA A 83 -4.86 -3.25 -4.74
N VAL A 84 -5.06 -2.03 -4.26
CA VAL A 84 -4.10 -0.92 -4.41
C VAL A 84 -3.57 -0.59 -3.02
N ILE A 85 -2.25 -0.61 -2.86
CA ILE A 85 -1.57 -0.25 -1.60
C ILE A 85 -0.80 1.03 -1.87
N ASP A 86 -1.30 2.16 -1.38
CA ASP A 86 -0.80 3.48 -1.76
C ASP A 86 -0.98 4.51 -0.62
N THR A 87 -0.95 5.80 -0.93
CA THR A 87 -1.51 6.82 -0.03
C THR A 87 -3.03 6.66 0.04
N GLY A 88 -3.69 7.23 1.05
CA GLY A 88 -5.15 7.33 1.03
C GLY A 88 -5.71 7.99 -0.24
N ILE A 89 -7.03 7.92 -0.43
CA ILE A 89 -7.70 8.41 -1.64
C ILE A 89 -8.75 9.47 -1.34
N ASP A 90 -9.07 10.28 -2.35
CA ASP A 90 -10.31 11.06 -2.41
C ASP A 90 -11.36 10.23 -3.16
N ASP A 91 -12.13 9.44 -2.41
CA ASP A 91 -13.20 8.60 -2.96
C ASP A 91 -14.43 9.39 -3.42
N THR A 92 -14.47 10.71 -3.15
CA THR A 92 -15.50 11.61 -3.66
C THR A 92 -15.19 12.11 -5.08
N ASN A 93 -13.98 11.84 -5.58
CA ASN A 93 -13.59 12.20 -6.93
C ASN A 93 -14.54 11.55 -7.97
N PRO A 94 -15.13 12.33 -8.89
CA PRO A 94 -16.07 11.79 -9.89
C PRO A 94 -15.50 10.65 -10.74
N ALA A 95 -14.18 10.62 -10.94
CA ALA A 95 -13.51 9.54 -11.68
C ALA A 95 -13.54 8.20 -10.93
N LEU A 96 -13.82 8.18 -9.62
CA LEU A 96 -13.89 6.98 -8.79
C LEU A 96 -15.33 6.56 -8.45
N SER A 97 -16.34 7.23 -9.02
CA SER A 97 -17.74 6.93 -8.75
C SER A 97 -18.08 5.47 -9.05
N GLY A 98 -18.41 4.70 -8.01
CA GLY A 98 -18.73 3.28 -8.10
C GLY A 98 -17.54 2.36 -8.38
N VAL A 99 -16.30 2.87 -8.37
CA VAL A 99 -15.07 2.12 -8.63
C VAL A 99 -14.55 1.42 -7.37
N ILE A 100 -14.55 2.13 -6.24
CA ILE A 100 -14.06 1.63 -4.96
C ILE A 100 -15.09 0.69 -4.34
N ALA A 101 -14.70 -0.57 -4.13
CA ALA A 101 -15.54 -1.57 -3.47
C ALA A 101 -15.33 -1.61 -1.96
N ASP A 102 -14.09 -1.38 -1.49
CA ASP A 102 -13.77 -1.31 -0.07
C ASP A 102 -12.49 -0.52 0.18
N GLN A 103 -12.30 -0.04 1.41
CA GLN A 103 -11.10 0.67 1.85
C GLN A 103 -10.60 0.13 3.19
N PHE A 104 -9.29 0.01 3.35
CA PHE A 104 -8.66 -0.47 4.57
C PHE A 104 -7.47 0.41 4.98
N ASP A 105 -7.59 1.14 6.09
CA ASP A 105 -6.44 1.88 6.63
C ASP A 105 -5.54 0.96 7.47
N ALA A 106 -4.36 0.64 6.93
CA ALA A 106 -3.35 -0.17 7.62
C ALA A 106 -2.61 0.60 8.74
N MET A 107 -2.76 1.92 8.81
CA MET A 107 -2.11 2.82 9.74
C MET A 107 -3.10 3.85 10.34
N PRO A 108 -4.17 3.41 11.03
CA PRO A 108 -5.30 4.27 11.44
C PRO A 108 -4.98 5.39 12.42
N ASN A 109 -3.76 5.39 12.98
CA ASN A 109 -3.28 6.42 13.91
C ASN A 109 -2.24 7.35 13.25
N VAL A 110 -2.02 7.22 11.95
CA VAL A 110 -1.11 8.06 11.17
C VAL A 110 -1.96 8.97 10.29
N PRO A 111 -1.83 10.31 10.41
CA PRO A 111 -2.56 11.23 9.56
C PRO A 111 -2.28 10.99 8.07
N VAL A 112 -3.34 10.96 7.25
CA VAL A 112 -3.20 10.93 5.79
C VAL A 112 -2.81 12.32 5.31
N GLU A 113 -1.57 12.49 4.87
CA GLU A 113 -1.05 13.79 4.40
C GLU A 113 -1.42 14.12 2.95
N LYS A 114 -1.55 13.11 2.10
CA LYS A 114 -1.80 13.27 0.66
C LYS A 114 -2.79 12.22 0.17
N ARG A 115 -3.64 12.61 -0.78
CA ARG A 115 -4.61 11.73 -1.42
C ARG A 115 -4.45 11.61 -2.94
N ASP A 116 -3.68 12.51 -3.55
CA ASP A 116 -3.59 12.64 -5.00
C ASP A 116 -2.95 11.41 -5.67
N HIS A 117 -1.92 10.82 -5.05
CA HIS A 117 -1.19 9.67 -5.63
C HIS A 117 -2.14 8.47 -5.73
N GLY A 118 -2.68 8.00 -4.60
CA GLY A 118 -3.65 6.90 -4.57
C GLY A 118 -4.86 7.15 -5.47
N THR A 119 -5.43 8.36 -5.44
CA THR A 119 -6.58 8.72 -6.31
C THR A 119 -6.22 8.61 -7.80
N SER A 120 -5.02 9.05 -8.17
CA SER A 120 -4.54 8.96 -9.56
C SER A 120 -4.27 7.52 -9.99
N ILE A 121 -3.75 6.66 -9.12
CA ILE A 121 -3.50 5.25 -9.38
C ILE A 121 -4.83 4.50 -9.55
N ASP A 122 -5.79 4.70 -8.66
CA ASP A 122 -7.12 4.09 -8.77
C ASP A 122 -7.85 4.53 -10.04
N GLY A 123 -7.74 5.82 -10.38
CA GLY A 123 -8.29 6.38 -11.61
C GLY A 123 -7.62 5.80 -12.86
N LEU A 124 -6.31 5.62 -12.84
CA LEU A 124 -5.56 5.02 -13.95
C LEU A 124 -6.01 3.57 -14.20
N ILE A 125 -6.26 2.81 -13.13
CA ILE A 125 -6.64 1.41 -13.21
C ILE A 125 -8.10 1.28 -13.64
N ALA A 126 -9.04 1.88 -12.89
CA ALA A 126 -10.47 1.58 -13.04
C ALA A 126 -11.35 2.84 -13.13
N GLY A 127 -10.74 4.01 -13.33
CA GLY A 127 -11.45 5.27 -13.39
C GLY A 127 -12.55 5.32 -14.45
N VAL A 128 -13.58 6.09 -14.16
CA VAL A 128 -14.75 6.31 -15.00
C VAL A 128 -14.84 7.78 -15.46
N GLY A 129 -15.67 8.05 -16.46
CA GLY A 129 -15.91 9.41 -16.96
C GLY A 129 -14.93 9.84 -18.05
N ALA A 130 -14.37 11.05 -17.91
CA ALA A 130 -13.57 11.70 -18.96
C ALA A 130 -12.27 10.96 -19.29
N LEU A 131 -11.63 10.37 -18.27
CA LEU A 131 -10.53 9.43 -18.44
C LEU A 131 -11.00 8.04 -18.02
N LYS A 132 -11.15 7.15 -18.99
CA LYS A 132 -11.47 5.75 -18.72
C LYS A 132 -10.17 5.03 -18.34
N GLY A 133 -10.17 4.39 -17.17
CA GLY A 133 -9.05 3.58 -16.72
C GLY A 133 -8.80 2.37 -17.63
N MET A 134 -7.68 1.68 -17.41
CA MET A 134 -7.27 0.53 -18.22
C MET A 134 -8.22 -0.68 -18.08
N ALA A 135 -8.75 -0.89 -16.88
CA ALA A 135 -9.66 -1.96 -16.49
C ALA A 135 -10.92 -1.36 -15.81
N PRO A 136 -11.77 -0.64 -16.58
CA PRO A 136 -12.87 0.16 -16.05
C PRO A 136 -14.04 -0.65 -15.48
N GLY A 137 -14.06 -1.97 -15.68
CA GLY A 137 -15.02 -2.90 -15.06
C GLY A 137 -14.52 -3.51 -13.76
N ALA A 138 -13.25 -3.30 -13.39
CA ALA A 138 -12.67 -3.84 -12.17
C ALA A 138 -13.21 -3.13 -10.92
N LYS A 139 -13.08 -3.80 -9.78
CA LYS A 139 -13.40 -3.23 -8.46
C LYS A 139 -12.14 -3.07 -7.64
N ILE A 140 -11.93 -1.85 -7.13
CA ILE A 140 -10.75 -1.51 -6.34
C ILE A 140 -11.01 -1.76 -4.85
N TYR A 141 -10.03 -2.39 -4.20
CA TYR A 141 -9.91 -2.51 -2.75
C TYR A 141 -8.69 -1.70 -2.35
N HIS A 142 -8.89 -0.50 -1.82
CA HIS A 142 -7.81 0.43 -1.56
C HIS A 142 -7.28 0.24 -0.13
N ALA A 143 -5.96 0.33 0.05
CA ALA A 143 -5.30 0.21 1.34
C ALA A 143 -4.12 1.17 1.52
#